data_AF-W7DAT9-F1
#
_entry.id   AF-W7DAT9-F1
#
_cell.length_a   1.000
_cell.length_b   1.000
_cell.length_c   1.000
_cell.angle_alpha   90.00
_cell.angle_beta   90.00
_cell.angle_gamma   90.00
#
_symmetry.space_group_name_H-M   'P 1'
#
loop_
_entity.id
_entity.type
_entity.pdbx_description
1 polymer ?
#
loop_
_entity_poly.entity_id
_entity_poly.type
_entity_poly.pdbx_seq_one_letter_code
_entity_poly.pdbx_strand_id
1 'polypeptide(L)'
;MTIRVFGHIKDAPHVVHNKFEIPNINYEKGIDFEVILEYDSIDQDAMPISESQSIVINAVNRKYKTDFSFRSYFPTLKIRKFFSLDSIDDLLSQIDDEDFTYQLKEATQAYDHNLFLAAAATYSVALETLCLLILEKETHTDINQLDSTELGYISNLLKKQSVISKKDKERIMATSKIRNFSSHSNIGINTQNDCDLLVATIEYLINKFFTHGE
;
A
#
# COMPACT_ATOMS: atom_id res chain seq x y z
N MET A 1 -3.83 12.23 -4.29
CA MET A 1 -3.57 10.80 -3.95
C MET A 1 -2.95 10.12 -5.18
N THR A 2 -2.17 9.07 -5.00
CA THR A 2 -1.54 8.31 -6.11
C THR A 2 -2.13 6.91 -6.20
N ILE A 3 -2.17 6.34 -7.39
CA ILE A 3 -2.55 4.94 -7.61
C ILE A 3 -1.41 4.16 -8.25
N ARG A 4 -1.28 2.90 -7.85
CA ARG A 4 -0.41 1.91 -8.45
C ARG A 4 -1.24 1.07 -9.40
N VAL A 5 -0.86 1.07 -10.66
CA VAL A 5 -1.52 0.29 -11.71
C VAL A 5 -0.55 -0.76 -12.22
N PHE A 6 -0.97 -2.01 -12.17
CA PHE A 6 -0.15 -3.14 -12.61
C PHE A 6 -1.01 -4.17 -13.31
N GLY A 7 -0.39 -4.93 -14.18
CA GLY A 7 -1.09 -5.88 -15.03
C GLY A 7 -0.24 -6.31 -16.19
N HIS A 8 -0.91 -6.75 -17.25
CA HIS A 8 -0.29 -7.19 -18.47
C HIS A 8 -0.79 -6.32 -19.62
N ILE A 9 0.11 -5.84 -20.48
CA ILE A 9 -0.22 -5.05 -21.67
C ILE A 9 0.32 -5.75 -22.91
N LYS A 10 -0.50 -5.82 -23.95
CA LYS A 10 -0.08 -6.30 -25.28
C LYS A 10 -0.80 -5.57 -26.40
N ASP A 11 -0.19 -5.57 -27.57
CA ASP A 11 -0.79 -4.97 -28.75
C ASP A 11 -1.90 -5.84 -29.35
N ALA A 12 -2.83 -5.14 -30.01
CA ALA A 12 -3.69 -5.79 -30.99
C ALA A 12 -2.83 -6.32 -32.15
N PRO A 13 -3.29 -7.36 -32.87
CA PRO A 13 -2.59 -7.84 -34.05
C PRO A 13 -2.30 -6.70 -35.05
N HIS A 14 -1.14 -6.76 -35.70
CA HIS A 14 -0.73 -5.86 -36.79
C HIS A 14 -0.53 -4.38 -36.40
N VAL A 15 -0.15 -4.09 -35.16
CA VAL A 15 0.33 -2.75 -34.77
C VAL A 15 1.76 -2.53 -35.30
N VAL A 16 2.01 -1.37 -35.89
CA VAL A 16 3.34 -0.97 -36.41
C VAL A 16 4.01 -0.07 -35.37
N HIS A 17 5.21 -0.46 -34.96
CA HIS A 17 6.03 0.27 -33.99
C HIS A 17 7.09 1.09 -34.71
N ASN A 18 7.32 2.32 -34.24
CA ASN A 18 8.28 3.25 -34.83
C ASN A 18 9.65 3.18 -34.15
N LYS A 19 9.70 2.69 -32.90
CA LYS A 19 10.96 2.48 -32.21
C LYS A 19 11.61 1.19 -32.69
N PHE A 20 12.77 1.34 -33.32
CA PHE A 20 13.62 0.23 -33.75
C PHE A 20 13.99 -0.63 -32.53
N GLU A 21 13.33 -1.79 -32.44
CA GLU A 21 13.66 -2.94 -31.60
C GLU A 21 14.21 -2.60 -30.21
N ILE A 22 13.30 -2.49 -29.23
CA ILE A 22 13.71 -2.59 -27.84
C ILE A 22 14.13 -4.04 -27.61
N PRO A 23 15.40 -4.31 -27.22
CA PRO A 23 15.88 -5.67 -27.07
C PRO A 23 14.99 -6.45 -26.09
N ASN A 24 14.56 -7.65 -26.50
CA ASN A 24 13.74 -8.58 -25.72
C ASN A 24 12.27 -8.20 -25.47
N ILE A 25 11.69 -7.24 -26.19
CA ILE A 25 10.25 -6.95 -26.10
C ILE A 25 9.51 -7.55 -27.31
N ASN A 26 8.54 -8.42 -27.03
CA ASN A 26 7.59 -8.91 -28.02
C ASN A 26 6.22 -8.31 -27.72
N TYR A 27 5.81 -7.32 -28.51
CA TYR A 27 4.58 -6.56 -28.33
C TYR A 27 3.29 -7.40 -28.44
N GLU A 28 3.31 -8.46 -29.25
CA GLU A 28 2.18 -9.40 -29.38
C GLU A 28 2.04 -10.29 -28.13
N LYS A 29 3.17 -10.72 -27.56
CA LYS A 29 3.20 -11.45 -26.28
C LYS A 29 2.94 -10.53 -25.09
N GLY A 30 3.27 -9.25 -25.22
CA GLY A 30 3.11 -8.25 -24.18
C GLY A 30 4.19 -8.30 -23.11
N ILE A 31 4.02 -7.41 -22.13
CA ILE A 31 4.84 -7.34 -20.93
C ILE A 31 3.95 -7.23 -19.69
N ASP A 32 4.42 -7.76 -18.57
CA ASP A 32 3.90 -7.37 -17.27
C ASP A 32 4.45 -5.99 -16.92
N PHE A 33 3.59 -5.14 -16.38
CA PHE A 33 3.95 -3.78 -16.03
C PHE A 33 3.45 -3.41 -14.65
N GLU A 34 4.09 -2.38 -14.12
CA GLU A 34 3.67 -1.68 -12.94
C GLU A 34 4.06 -0.20 -13.08
N VAL A 35 3.11 0.70 -12.89
CA VAL A 35 3.31 2.15 -12.97
C VAL A 35 2.60 2.83 -11.80
N ILE A 36 3.14 3.96 -11.37
CA ILE A 36 2.50 4.85 -10.39
C ILE A 36 1.92 6.03 -11.17
N LEU A 37 0.67 6.36 -10.89
CA LEU A 37 -0.05 7.47 -11.51
C LEU A 37 -0.49 8.45 -10.43
N GLU A 38 -0.31 9.75 -10.69
CA GLU A 38 -0.76 10.85 -9.83
C GLU A 38 -2.25 11.15 -10.06
N TYR A 39 -3.10 10.16 -9.74
CA TYR A 39 -4.55 10.25 -9.85
C TYR A 39 -5.19 9.57 -8.63
N ASP A 40 -6.33 10.11 -8.17
CA ASP A 40 -7.08 9.51 -7.05
C ASP A 40 -7.83 8.25 -7.47
N SER A 41 -8.33 8.21 -8.71
CA SER A 41 -8.92 7.05 -9.39
C SER A 41 -8.82 7.22 -10.90
N ILE A 42 -8.81 6.11 -11.63
CA ILE A 42 -8.92 6.04 -13.09
C ILE A 42 -10.10 5.16 -13.52
N ASP A 43 -11.04 4.92 -12.61
CA ASP A 43 -12.26 4.15 -12.86
C ASP A 43 -13.19 4.92 -13.81
N GLN A 44 -14.16 4.20 -14.39
CA GLN A 44 -15.10 4.78 -15.37
C GLN A 44 -15.97 5.90 -14.79
N ASP A 45 -16.17 5.88 -13.47
CA ASP A 45 -16.89 6.93 -12.75
C ASP A 45 -16.05 8.21 -12.60
N ALA A 46 -14.72 8.09 -12.62
CA ALA A 46 -13.79 9.21 -12.52
C ALA A 46 -13.44 9.80 -13.88
N MET A 47 -13.27 8.95 -14.92
CA MET A 47 -12.91 9.39 -16.27
C MET A 47 -13.31 8.38 -17.36
N PRO A 48 -13.44 8.83 -18.62
CA PRO A 48 -13.68 7.94 -19.75
C PRO A 48 -12.61 6.84 -19.90
N ILE A 49 -13.02 5.63 -20.32
CA ILE A 49 -12.14 4.48 -20.52
C ILE A 49 -10.96 4.81 -21.46
N SER A 50 -11.21 5.56 -22.52
CA SER A 50 -10.17 5.93 -23.48
C SER A 50 -9.09 6.83 -22.85
N GLU A 51 -9.48 7.67 -21.90
CA GLU A 51 -8.58 8.56 -21.18
C GLU A 51 -7.75 7.76 -20.17
N SER A 52 -8.38 6.92 -19.34
CA SER A 52 -7.67 6.05 -18.40
C SER A 52 -6.70 5.10 -19.10
N GLN A 53 -7.10 4.49 -20.22
CA GLN A 53 -6.22 3.67 -21.04
C GLN A 53 -5.00 4.46 -21.55
N SER A 54 -5.23 5.66 -22.08
CA SER A 54 -4.15 6.50 -22.61
C SER A 54 -3.15 6.89 -21.52
N ILE A 55 -3.63 7.22 -20.32
CA ILE A 55 -2.80 7.53 -19.15
C ILE A 55 -1.90 6.34 -18.80
N VAL A 56 -2.48 5.14 -18.67
CA VAL A 56 -1.73 3.92 -18.33
C VAL A 56 -0.71 3.57 -19.41
N ILE A 57 -1.11 3.58 -20.69
CA ILE A 57 -0.22 3.27 -21.83
C ILE A 57 0.97 4.26 -21.87
N ASN A 58 0.70 5.55 -21.70
CA ASN A 58 1.75 6.57 -21.69
C ASN A 58 2.74 6.37 -20.53
N ALA A 59 2.24 6.03 -19.33
CA ALA A 59 3.08 5.74 -18.18
C ALA A 59 3.97 4.50 -18.41
N VAL A 60 3.40 3.43 -19.00
CA VAL A 60 4.16 2.22 -19.36
C VAL A 60 5.23 2.55 -20.39
N ASN A 61 4.86 3.25 -21.47
CA ASN A 61 5.78 3.66 -22.53
C ASN A 61 6.93 4.52 -22.01
N ARG A 62 6.66 5.40 -21.05
CA ARG A 62 7.70 6.19 -20.38
C ARG A 62 8.61 5.32 -19.51
N LYS A 63 8.04 4.49 -18.62
CA LYS A 63 8.81 3.69 -17.64
C LYS A 63 9.65 2.60 -18.30
N TYR A 64 9.05 1.84 -19.21
CA TYR A 64 9.68 0.69 -19.88
C TYR A 64 10.31 1.05 -21.23
N LYS A 65 10.28 2.34 -21.60
CA LYS A 65 10.79 2.88 -22.86
C LYS A 65 10.11 2.32 -24.12
N THR A 66 8.93 1.72 -23.99
CA THR A 66 8.11 1.13 -25.08
C THR A 66 7.38 2.18 -25.93
N ASP A 67 6.67 1.71 -26.96
CA ASP A 67 5.77 2.50 -27.81
C ASP A 67 4.46 1.74 -28.11
N PHE A 68 3.90 1.08 -27.09
CA PHE A 68 2.54 0.52 -27.13
C PHE A 68 1.55 1.57 -27.65
N SER A 69 0.71 1.16 -28.59
CA SER A 69 -0.25 2.05 -29.24
C SER A 69 -1.51 2.24 -28.40
N PHE A 70 -2.35 3.22 -28.72
CA PHE A 70 -3.68 3.33 -28.10
C PHE A 70 -4.60 2.12 -28.40
N ARG A 71 -4.22 1.25 -29.33
CA ARG A 71 -4.91 -0.01 -29.65
C ARG A 71 -4.42 -1.17 -28.81
N SER A 72 -3.37 -0.98 -28.01
CA SER A 72 -2.97 -1.97 -27.01
C SER A 72 -4.08 -2.14 -25.98
N TYR A 73 -4.15 -3.32 -25.38
CA TYR A 73 -5.15 -3.64 -24.39
C TYR A 73 -4.52 -4.35 -23.21
N PHE A 74 -5.28 -4.41 -22.13
CA PHE A 74 -4.86 -4.95 -20.85
C PHE A 74 -5.63 -6.23 -20.55
N PRO A 75 -5.12 -7.44 -20.87
CA PRO A 75 -5.76 -8.69 -20.47
C PRO A 75 -5.97 -8.77 -18.95
N THR A 76 -5.03 -8.21 -18.20
CA THR A 76 -5.15 -8.03 -16.76
C THR A 76 -4.80 -6.59 -16.43
N LEU A 77 -5.65 -5.95 -15.64
CA LEU A 77 -5.42 -4.62 -15.09
C LEU A 77 -5.87 -4.65 -13.63
N LYS A 78 -4.98 -4.26 -12.74
CA LYS A 78 -5.24 -4.14 -11.31
C LYS A 78 -4.81 -2.75 -10.89
N ILE A 79 -5.68 -2.10 -10.13
CA ILE A 79 -5.45 -0.78 -9.57
C ILE A 79 -5.42 -0.97 -8.05
N ARG A 80 -4.39 -0.43 -7.41
CA ARG A 80 -4.30 -0.29 -5.96
C ARG A 80 -4.06 1.17 -5.64
N LYS A 81 -4.63 1.68 -4.55
CA LYS A 81 -4.19 2.97 -4.02
C LYS A 81 -2.73 2.85 -3.62
N PHE A 82 -1.91 3.77 -4.10
CA PHE A 82 -0.51 3.89 -3.71
C PHE A 82 -0.46 4.83 -2.52
N PHE A 83 0.13 4.37 -1.43
CA PHE A 83 0.41 5.23 -0.28
C PHE A 83 1.57 6.14 -0.60
N SER A 84 1.28 7.40 -0.91
CA SER A 84 2.31 8.44 -0.95
C SER A 84 2.41 9.12 0.41
N LEU A 85 3.55 9.74 0.68
CA LEU A 85 3.74 10.63 1.84
C LEU A 85 2.64 11.71 1.91
N ASP A 86 2.19 12.24 0.77
CA ASP A 86 1.13 13.25 0.73
C ASP A 86 -0.21 12.72 1.26
N SER A 87 -0.50 11.41 1.11
CA SER A 87 -1.70 10.79 1.69
C SER A 87 -1.58 10.50 3.18
N ILE A 88 -0.39 10.61 3.75
CA ILE A 88 -0.12 10.32 5.16
C ILE A 88 -0.32 11.55 6.03
N ASP A 89 -0.02 12.75 5.54
CA ASP A 89 -0.22 13.96 6.35
C ASP A 89 -1.69 14.15 6.77
N ASP A 90 -2.65 13.78 5.90
CA ASP A 90 -4.09 13.76 6.25
C ASP A 90 -4.40 12.74 7.37
N LEU A 91 -3.76 11.57 7.35
CA LEU A 91 -3.94 10.56 8.40
C LEU A 91 -3.28 10.96 9.71
N LEU A 92 -2.10 11.56 9.63
CA LEU A 92 -1.34 12.03 10.78
C LEU A 92 -2.02 13.20 11.46
N SER A 93 -2.73 14.06 10.72
CA SER A 93 -3.49 15.16 11.31
C SER A 93 -4.56 14.71 12.34
N GLN A 94 -4.93 13.42 12.31
CA GLN A 94 -5.92 12.82 13.22
C GLN A 94 -5.31 12.21 14.48
N ILE A 95 -3.97 12.11 14.55
CA ILE A 95 -3.25 11.45 15.65
C ILE A 95 -2.19 12.40 16.19
N ASP A 96 -2.41 12.88 17.40
CA ASP A 96 -1.46 13.74 18.11
C ASP A 96 -0.43 12.89 18.88
N ASP A 97 0.45 12.20 18.14
CA ASP A 97 1.54 11.41 18.69
C ASP A 97 2.80 11.54 17.82
N GLU A 98 3.87 12.11 18.38
CA GLU A 98 5.11 12.42 17.67
C GLU A 98 5.86 11.15 17.23
N ASP A 99 5.86 10.10 18.08
CA ASP A 99 6.54 8.84 17.82
C ASP A 99 5.87 8.09 16.67
N PHE A 100 4.54 7.94 16.71
CA PHE A 100 3.75 7.36 15.63
C PHE A 100 3.95 8.12 14.32
N THR A 101 3.91 9.46 14.40
CA THR A 101 4.12 10.34 13.24
C THR A 101 5.48 10.10 12.60
N TYR A 102 6.54 10.10 13.40
CA TYR A 102 7.90 9.84 12.94
C TYR A 102 8.02 8.45 12.31
N GLN A 103 7.53 7.41 13.00
CA GLN A 103 7.58 6.02 12.54
C GLN A 103 6.86 5.83 11.20
N LEU A 104 5.66 6.41 11.04
CA LEU A 104 4.89 6.28 9.82
C LEU A 104 5.59 7.00 8.64
N LYS A 105 6.12 8.21 8.86
CA LYS A 105 6.87 8.94 7.82
C LYS A 105 8.13 8.19 7.39
N GLU A 106 8.93 7.69 8.33
CA GLU A 106 10.14 6.92 8.03
C GLU A 106 9.81 5.63 7.27
N ALA A 107 8.75 4.92 7.67
CA ALA A 107 8.32 3.69 6.99
C ALA A 107 7.94 3.95 5.52
N THR A 108 7.24 5.07 5.26
CA THR A 108 6.83 5.44 3.91
C THR A 108 7.98 5.94 3.07
N GLN A 109 8.89 6.74 3.63
CA GLN A 109 10.12 7.10 2.93
C GLN A 109 10.91 5.85 2.52
N ALA A 110 11.04 4.86 3.41
CA ALA A 110 11.69 3.60 3.07
C ALA A 110 10.94 2.83 1.96
N TYR A 111 9.60 2.83 2.00
CA TYR A 111 8.78 2.21 0.97
C TYR A 111 8.99 2.87 -0.41
N ASP A 112 8.98 4.21 -0.46
CA ASP A 112 9.18 4.99 -1.69
C ASP A 112 10.56 4.75 -2.32
N HIS A 113 11.58 4.48 -1.49
CA HIS A 113 12.92 4.11 -1.94
C HIS A 113 13.08 2.60 -2.26
N ASN A 114 11.98 1.85 -2.30
CA ASN A 114 11.94 0.39 -2.50
C ASN A 114 12.69 -0.42 -1.44
N LEU A 115 12.92 0.16 -0.25
CA LEU A 115 13.52 -0.52 0.90
C LEU A 115 12.44 -1.29 1.68
N PHE A 116 11.73 -2.20 1.00
CA PHE A 116 10.52 -2.84 1.52
C PHE A 116 10.73 -3.60 2.83
N LEU A 117 11.92 -4.16 3.06
CA LEU A 117 12.24 -4.83 4.32
C LEU A 117 12.26 -3.84 5.49
N ALA A 118 12.93 -2.70 5.30
CA ALA A 118 12.99 -1.64 6.30
C ALA A 118 11.59 -1.01 6.49
N ALA A 119 10.89 -0.74 5.39
CA ALA A 119 9.53 -0.22 5.42
C ALA A 119 8.58 -1.13 6.22
N ALA A 120 8.58 -2.44 5.95
CA ALA A 120 7.74 -3.40 6.67
C ALA A 120 8.05 -3.45 8.17
N ALA A 121 9.34 -3.38 8.54
CA ALA A 121 9.75 -3.34 9.94
C ALA A 121 9.23 -2.07 10.63
N THR A 122 9.43 -0.90 10.03
CA THR A 122 9.01 0.38 10.61
C THR A 122 7.48 0.54 10.63
N TYR A 123 6.77 0.12 9.58
CA TYR A 123 5.29 0.07 9.58
C TYR A 123 4.76 -0.85 10.69
N SER A 124 5.45 -1.94 11.00
CA SER A 124 5.04 -2.83 12.10
C SER A 124 5.16 -2.14 13.46
N VAL A 125 6.19 -1.31 13.66
CA VAL A 125 6.35 -0.49 14.88
C VAL A 125 5.24 0.57 14.94
N ALA A 126 4.98 1.28 13.84
CA ALA A 126 3.88 2.24 13.76
C ALA A 126 2.52 1.60 14.09
N LEU A 127 2.26 0.38 13.61
CA LEU A 127 1.04 -0.36 13.94
C LEU A 127 0.96 -0.73 15.44
N GLU A 128 2.08 -1.07 16.07
CA GLU A 128 2.15 -1.35 17.51
C GLU A 128 1.82 -0.11 18.33
N THR A 129 2.46 1.02 18.01
CA THR A 129 2.18 2.33 18.60
C THR A 129 0.71 2.71 18.43
N LEU A 130 0.15 2.57 17.23
CA LEU A 130 -1.26 2.84 16.98
C LEU A 130 -2.20 1.98 17.83
N CYS A 131 -1.88 0.69 18.02
CA CYS A 131 -2.70 -0.18 18.86
C CYS A 131 -2.65 0.24 20.34
N LEU A 132 -1.51 0.74 20.83
CA LEU A 132 -1.39 1.31 22.17
C LEU A 132 -2.21 2.59 22.31
N LEU A 133 -2.14 3.50 21.34
CA LEU A 133 -2.93 4.73 21.31
C LEU A 133 -4.44 4.43 21.31
N ILE A 134 -4.90 3.44 20.52
CA ILE A 134 -6.30 2.99 20.53
C ILE A 134 -6.68 2.44 21.90
N LEU A 135 -5.81 1.63 22.52
CA LEU A 135 -6.09 1.05 23.83
C LEU A 135 -6.23 2.14 24.90
N GLU A 136 -5.31 3.09 24.94
CA GLU A 136 -5.35 4.22 25.88
C GLU A 136 -6.59 5.09 25.65
N LYS A 137 -6.87 5.46 24.39
CA LYS A 137 -8.03 6.28 24.01
C LYS A 137 -9.37 5.63 24.38
N GLU A 138 -9.54 4.36 24.04
CA GLU A 138 -10.85 3.69 24.15
C GLU A 138 -11.12 3.11 25.55
N THR A 139 -10.07 2.89 26.34
CA THR A 139 -10.20 2.17 27.62
C THR A 139 -9.56 2.86 28.81
N HIS A 140 -8.86 3.98 28.59
CA HIS A 140 -8.10 4.71 29.61
C HIS A 140 -7.08 3.84 30.34
N THR A 141 -6.58 2.79 29.68
CA THR A 141 -5.51 1.96 30.21
C THR A 141 -4.19 2.74 30.15
N ASP A 142 -3.49 2.84 31.27
CA ASP A 142 -2.12 3.39 31.30
C ASP A 142 -1.17 2.42 30.61
N ILE A 143 -0.72 2.80 29.41
CA ILE A 143 0.14 1.97 28.56
C ILE A 143 1.52 1.70 29.20
N ASN A 144 1.96 2.54 30.14
CA ASN A 144 3.24 2.38 30.85
C ASN A 144 3.21 1.24 31.87
N GLN A 145 2.01 0.74 32.21
CA GLN A 145 1.82 -0.33 33.19
C GLN A 145 1.50 -1.67 32.53
N LEU A 146 1.60 -1.78 31.20
CA LEU A 146 1.34 -3.03 30.50
C LEU A 146 2.44 -4.06 30.71
N ASP A 147 2.05 -5.32 30.84
CA ASP A 147 2.99 -6.44 31.00
C ASP A 147 3.84 -6.69 29.74
N SER A 148 3.36 -6.22 28.59
CA SER A 148 4.00 -6.41 27.28
C SER A 148 3.46 -5.40 26.28
N THR A 149 4.33 -4.90 25.40
CA THR A 149 3.95 -4.10 24.23
C THR A 149 3.85 -4.94 22.95
N GLU A 150 4.03 -6.26 23.03
CA GLU A 150 3.95 -7.08 21.82
C GLU A 150 2.53 -7.00 21.21
N LEU A 151 2.47 -6.83 19.89
CA LEU A 151 1.21 -6.76 19.13
C LEU A 151 0.22 -7.89 19.45
N GLY A 152 0.73 -9.08 19.74
CA GLY A 152 -0.08 -10.24 20.16
C GLY A 152 -0.78 -10.01 21.50
N TYR A 153 -0.07 -9.44 22.48
CA TYR A 153 -0.64 -9.09 23.78
C TYR A 153 -1.66 -7.94 23.64
N ILE A 154 -1.28 -6.85 22.96
CA ILE A 154 -2.14 -5.67 22.80
C ILE A 154 -3.43 -6.03 22.06
N SER A 155 -3.34 -6.79 20.96
CA SER A 155 -4.53 -7.19 20.19
C SER A 155 -5.45 -8.14 20.97
N ASN A 156 -4.91 -8.98 21.85
CA ASN A 156 -5.70 -9.77 22.79
C ASN A 156 -6.43 -8.89 23.80
N LEU A 157 -5.74 -7.88 24.35
CA LEU A 157 -6.30 -6.97 25.34
C LEU A 157 -7.43 -6.11 24.75
N LEU A 158 -7.17 -5.45 23.61
CA LEU A 158 -8.19 -4.74 22.82
C LEU A 158 -9.41 -5.62 22.53
N LYS A 159 -9.18 -6.90 22.20
CA LYS A 159 -10.28 -7.83 21.93
C LYS A 159 -11.07 -8.20 23.18
N LYS A 160 -10.38 -8.45 24.30
CA LYS A 160 -10.97 -8.80 25.59
C LYS A 160 -11.81 -7.66 26.16
N GLN A 161 -11.37 -6.42 25.94
CA GLN A 161 -12.09 -5.21 26.33
C GLN A 161 -13.16 -4.78 25.29
N SER A 162 -13.40 -5.59 24.26
CA SER A 162 -14.41 -5.35 23.21
C SER A 162 -14.21 -4.10 22.35
N VAL A 163 -13.02 -3.49 22.38
CA VAL A 163 -12.64 -2.37 21.51
C VAL A 163 -12.59 -2.81 20.04
N ILE A 164 -12.08 -4.02 19.79
CA ILE A 164 -11.95 -4.58 18.45
C ILE A 164 -12.77 -5.87 18.26
N SER A 165 -13.17 -6.13 17.02
CA SER A 165 -13.83 -7.39 16.64
C SER A 165 -12.83 -8.54 16.50
N LYS A 166 -13.32 -9.78 16.36
CA LYS A 166 -12.46 -10.93 16.07
C LYS A 166 -11.72 -10.75 14.73
N LYS A 167 -12.40 -10.19 13.73
CA LYS A 167 -11.84 -9.92 12.40
C LYS A 167 -10.73 -8.87 12.46
N ASP A 168 -10.91 -7.84 13.26
CA ASP A 168 -9.87 -6.81 13.48
C ASP A 168 -8.63 -7.42 14.10
N LYS A 169 -8.78 -8.25 15.13
CA LYS A 169 -7.67 -8.99 15.74
C LYS A 169 -6.97 -9.89 14.72
N GLU A 170 -7.72 -10.64 13.91
CA GLU A 170 -7.15 -11.49 12.86
C GLU A 170 -6.37 -10.66 11.83
N ARG A 171 -6.84 -9.47 11.46
CA ARG A 171 -6.14 -8.52 10.58
C ARG A 171 -4.83 -8.03 11.20
N ILE A 172 -4.85 -7.57 12.46
CA ILE A 172 -3.65 -7.14 13.20
C ILE A 172 -2.65 -8.29 13.36
N MET A 173 -3.12 -9.50 13.64
CA MET A 173 -2.27 -10.68 13.80
C MET A 173 -1.70 -11.21 12.47
N ALA A 174 -2.37 -10.96 11.35
CA ALA A 174 -1.84 -11.30 10.04
C ALA A 174 -0.59 -10.46 9.72
N THR A 175 -0.59 -9.18 10.11
CA THR A 175 0.54 -8.28 9.89
C THR A 175 1.69 -8.49 10.88
N SER A 176 1.41 -8.93 12.12
CA SER A 176 2.46 -9.24 13.10
C SER A 176 3.43 -10.34 12.64
N LYS A 177 2.97 -11.25 11.78
CA LYS A 177 3.78 -12.35 11.24
C LYS A 177 4.75 -11.89 10.16
N ILE A 178 4.48 -10.75 9.50
CA ILE A 178 5.35 -10.17 8.47
C ILE A 178 6.73 -9.87 9.06
N ARG A 179 6.78 -9.31 10.28
CA ARG A 179 8.02 -9.04 11.03
C ARG A 179 8.90 -10.28 11.24
N ASN A 180 8.30 -11.47 11.31
CA ASN A 180 9.02 -12.74 11.50
C ASN A 180 9.47 -13.39 10.19
N PHE A 181 8.85 -13.05 9.06
CA PHE A 181 9.19 -13.60 7.73
C PHE A 181 10.17 -12.72 6.96
N SER A 182 10.12 -11.41 7.19
CA SER A 182 10.96 -10.42 6.54
C SER A 182 12.44 -10.58 6.91
N SER A 183 12.75 -11.23 8.04
CA SER A 183 14.10 -11.65 8.43
C SER A 183 14.66 -12.88 7.68
N HIS A 184 13.82 -13.65 6.96
CA HIS A 184 14.20 -15.00 6.48
C HIS A 184 13.75 -15.40 5.06
N SER A 185 13.20 -14.51 4.22
CA SER A 185 12.66 -14.90 2.90
C SER A 185 13.05 -14.00 1.71
N ASN A 186 13.00 -14.59 0.51
CA ASN A 186 13.52 -14.05 -0.76
C ASN A 186 12.97 -12.66 -1.12
N ILE A 187 13.91 -11.79 -1.50
CA ILE A 187 13.79 -10.33 -1.67
C ILE A 187 12.82 -9.94 -2.79
N GLY A 188 11.93 -8.98 -2.51
CA GLY A 188 11.32 -8.09 -3.51
C GLY A 188 9.79 -8.02 -3.46
N ILE A 189 9.11 -8.93 -4.15
CA ILE A 189 7.68 -8.81 -4.46
C ILE A 189 6.77 -9.14 -3.26
N ASN A 190 7.16 -10.13 -2.44
CA ASN A 190 6.35 -10.52 -1.28
C ASN A 190 6.41 -9.44 -0.19
N THR A 191 7.59 -8.91 0.10
CA THR A 191 7.81 -7.88 1.13
C THR A 191 7.09 -6.57 0.81
N GLN A 192 6.89 -6.25 -0.47
CA GLN A 192 6.11 -5.08 -0.85
C GLN A 192 4.60 -5.29 -0.62
N ASN A 193 4.05 -6.46 -0.97
CA ASN A 193 2.65 -6.76 -0.66
C ASN A 193 2.40 -6.78 0.86
N ASP A 194 3.39 -7.19 1.64
CA ASP A 194 3.36 -7.13 3.09
C ASP A 194 3.28 -5.67 3.61
N CYS A 195 4.05 -4.76 3.02
CA CYS A 195 3.95 -3.33 3.31
C CYS A 195 2.56 -2.77 2.94
N ASP A 196 2.04 -3.12 1.75
CA ASP A 196 0.70 -2.69 1.32
C ASP A 196 -0.37 -3.13 2.33
N LEU A 197 -0.26 -4.35 2.88
CA LEU A 197 -1.19 -4.88 3.87
C LEU A 197 -1.05 -4.19 5.23
N LEU A 198 0.17 -3.89 5.66
CA LEU A 198 0.45 -3.15 6.89
C LEU A 198 -0.18 -1.76 6.85
N VAL A 199 0.10 -1.01 5.79
CA VAL A 199 -0.45 0.33 5.55
C VAL A 199 -1.97 0.30 5.54
N ALA A 200 -2.59 -0.58 4.75
CA ALA A 200 -4.05 -0.69 4.68
C ALA A 200 -4.67 -1.05 6.04
N THR A 201 -3.93 -1.74 6.91
CA THR A 201 -4.38 -2.04 8.27
C THR A 201 -4.26 -0.83 9.19
N ILE A 202 -3.17 -0.06 9.10
CA ILE A 202 -2.99 1.22 9.80
C ILE A 202 -4.13 2.17 9.43
N GLU A 203 -4.33 2.43 8.13
CA GLU A 203 -5.42 3.29 7.64
C GLU A 203 -6.79 2.86 8.17
N TYR A 204 -7.10 1.57 8.08
CA TYR A 204 -8.37 1.04 8.54
C TYR A 204 -8.60 1.32 10.03
N LEU A 205 -7.56 1.20 10.86
CA LEU A 205 -7.65 1.46 12.29
C LEU A 205 -7.76 2.97 12.58
N ILE A 206 -7.00 3.82 11.88
CA ILE A 206 -7.14 5.29 11.99
C ILE A 206 -8.57 5.69 11.64
N ASN A 207 -9.08 5.27 10.49
CA ASN A 207 -10.43 5.60 10.03
C ASN A 207 -11.53 5.05 10.95
N LYS A 208 -11.25 3.97 11.69
CA LYS A 208 -12.21 3.39 12.60
C LYS A 208 -12.25 4.09 13.96
N PHE A 209 -11.12 4.58 14.45
CA PHE A 209 -10.98 5.05 15.83
C PHE A 209 -10.70 6.54 15.95
N PHE A 210 -10.20 7.23 14.93
CA PHE A 210 -9.73 8.62 15.03
C PHE A 210 -10.46 9.59 14.10
N THR A 211 -11.07 9.15 13.00
CA THR A 211 -12.00 10.03 12.27
C THR A 211 -13.25 10.29 13.09
N HIS A 212 -13.52 11.56 13.36
CA HIS A 212 -14.83 12.01 13.83
C HIS A 212 -15.85 11.82 12.71
N GLY A 213 -16.90 11.04 12.99
CA GLY A 213 -18.08 11.07 12.13
C GLY A 213 -18.65 12.49 12.12
N GLU A 214 -18.96 12.99 10.91
CA GLU A 214 -19.92 14.08 10.72
C GLU A 214 -21.26 13.75 11.41
#